data_AF-A0A956TEP5-F1
#
_entry.id   AF-A0A956TEP5-F1
#
_cell.length_a   1.000
_cell.length_b   1.000
_cell.length_c   1.000
_cell.angle_alpha   90.00
_cell.angle_beta   90.00
_cell.angle_gamma   90.00
#
_symmetry.space_group_name_H-M   'P 1'
#
loop_
_entity.id
_entity.type
_entity.pdbx_description
1 polymer ?
#
loop_
_entity_poly.entity_id
_entity_poly.type
_entity_poly.pdbx_seq_one_letter_code
_entity_poly.pdbx_strand_id
1 'polypeptide(L)' 'DGFLYKRWASEYTGGAYHTWNPGSKPWETSQQMLQPLGDAPLFVVGEAYSTTQGWIEGALETSEEVLDKLGCKS' A
#
# COMPACT_ATOMS: atom_id res chain seq x y z
N ASP A 1 5.14 28.56 25.30
CA ASP A 1 4.64 28.16 23.97
C ASP A 1 5.68 27.31 23.26
N GLY A 2 5.28 26.13 22.77
CA GLY A 2 6.18 25.16 22.15
C GLY A 2 5.66 24.74 20.77
N PHE A 3 6.57 24.42 19.87
CA PHE A 3 6.25 23.87 18.55
C PHE A 3 6.43 22.35 18.56
N LEU A 4 5.51 21.63 17.92
CA LEU A 4 5.63 20.19 17.67
C LEU A 4 5.90 19.96 16.18
N TYR A 5 6.90 19.13 15.89
CA TYR A 5 7.27 18.73 14.54
C TYR A 5 7.57 17.22 14.51
N LYS A 6 7.02 16.51 13.53
CA LYS A 6 7.27 15.10 13.28
C LYS A 6 7.94 14.94 11.92
N ARG A 7 9.10 14.28 11.91
CA ARG A 7 9.80 13.89 10.68
C ARG A 7 9.48 12.44 10.35
N TRP A 8 8.81 12.22 9.23
CA TRP A 8 8.51 10.89 8.69
C TRP A 8 9.60 10.35 7.75
N ALA A 9 10.49 11.22 7.27
CA ALA A 9 11.64 10.82 6.44
C ALA A 9 12.86 10.46 7.31
N SER A 10 12.67 9.64 8.34
CA SER A 10 13.76 9.04 9.11
C SER A 10 14.09 7.65 8.56
N GLU A 11 15.29 7.14 8.84
CA GLU A 11 15.76 5.85 8.33
C GLU A 11 14.82 4.67 8.68
N TYR A 12 14.17 4.72 9.85
CA TYR A 12 13.26 3.66 10.30
C TYR A 12 11.80 3.83 9.85
N THR A 13 11.44 5.01 9.34
CA THR A 13 10.03 5.33 8.98
C THR A 13 9.80 5.44 7.48
N GLY A 14 10.86 5.52 6.65
CA GLY A 14 10.78 5.32 5.20
C GLY A 14 10.10 6.42 4.37
N GLY A 15 9.43 7.39 5.01
CA GLY A 15 8.63 8.43 4.35
C GLY A 15 7.27 8.58 5.01
N ALA A 16 6.45 9.53 4.54
CA ALA A 16 5.09 9.68 5.05
C ALA A 16 4.11 8.73 4.34
N TYR A 17 4.25 8.60 3.01
CA TYR A 17 3.43 7.79 2.12
C TYR A 17 4.14 7.65 0.76
N HIS A 18 3.57 6.88 -0.17
CA HIS A 18 4.16 6.63 -1.49
C HIS A 18 3.38 7.33 -2.61
N THR A 19 4.03 7.53 -3.75
CA THR A 19 3.37 8.02 -4.96
C THR A 19 3.84 7.24 -6.17
N TRP A 20 2.94 6.97 -7.11
CA TRP A 20 3.29 6.38 -8.39
C TRP A 20 4.23 7.28 -9.18
N ASN A 21 5.31 6.69 -9.70
CA ASN A 21 6.24 7.40 -10.56
C ASN A 21 5.58 7.74 -11.91
N PRO A 22 5.94 8.88 -12.54
CA PRO A 22 5.48 9.21 -13.89
C PRO A 22 5.75 8.08 -14.88
N GLY A 23 4.78 7.78 -15.75
CA GLY A 23 4.89 6.73 -16.76
C GLY A 23 4.74 5.30 -16.23
N SER A 24 4.57 5.12 -14.92
CA SER A 24 4.13 3.83 -14.37
C SER A 24 2.70 3.49 -14.81
N LYS A 25 2.32 2.23 -14.63
CA LYS A 25 0.95 1.75 -14.85
C LYS A 25 0.36 1.26 -13.53
N PRO A 26 -0.21 2.16 -12.71
CA PRO A 26 -0.72 1.83 -11.39
C PRO A 26 -1.73 0.68 -11.40
N TRP A 27 -2.64 0.65 -12.39
CA TRP A 27 -3.69 -0.36 -12.51
C TRP A 27 -3.16 -1.78 -12.77
N GLU A 28 -2.03 -1.91 -13.47
CA GLU A 28 -1.36 -3.19 -13.71
C GLU A 28 -0.50 -3.57 -12.50
N THR A 29 0.26 -2.61 -11.98
CA THR A 29 1.25 -2.85 -10.91
C THR A 29 0.57 -3.13 -9.57
N SER A 30 -0.51 -2.44 -9.23
CA SER A 30 -1.24 -2.65 -7.98
C SER A 30 -1.71 -4.11 -7.86
N GLN A 31 -2.32 -4.65 -8.93
CA GLN A 31 -2.81 -6.02 -8.96
C GLN A 31 -1.70 -7.07 -8.90
N GLN A 32 -0.57 -6.81 -9.57
CA GLN A 32 0.60 -7.69 -9.49
C GLN A 32 1.20 -7.71 -8.09
N MET A 33 1.24 -6.55 -7.42
CA MET A 33 1.84 -6.42 -6.09
C MET A 33 1.01 -7.07 -4.99
N LEU A 34 -0.30 -7.30 -5.15
CA LEU A 34 -1.09 -8.02 -4.15
C LEU A 34 -0.54 -9.40 -3.84
N GLN A 35 0.00 -10.11 -4.84
CA GLN A 35 0.59 -11.45 -4.67
C GLN A 35 1.76 -11.64 -5.65
N PRO A 36 2.91 -11.00 -5.39
CA PRO A 36 3.98 -10.86 -6.37
C PRO A 36 4.71 -12.18 -6.66
N LEU A 37 4.55 -13.19 -5.79
CA LEU A 37 5.16 -14.51 -5.94
C LEU A 37 4.21 -15.57 -6.52
N GLY A 38 2.98 -15.21 -6.89
CA GLY A 38 2.00 -16.05 -7.61
C GLY A 38 1.55 -17.32 -6.87
N ASP A 39 2.45 -18.27 -6.69
CA ASP A 39 2.18 -19.61 -6.14
C ASP A 39 2.35 -19.67 -4.61
N ALA A 40 2.98 -18.67 -4.01
CA ALA A 40 3.14 -18.58 -2.56
C ALA A 40 1.92 -17.88 -1.92
N PRO A 41 1.41 -18.35 -0.77
CA PRO A 41 0.38 -17.66 0.02
C PRO A 41 0.99 -16.47 0.78
N LEU A 42 1.68 -15.59 0.05
CA LEU A 42 2.33 -14.38 0.55
C LEU A 42 1.76 -13.18 -0.21
N PHE A 43 1.18 -12.26 0.55
CA PHE A 43 0.47 -11.11 0.01
C PHE A 43 1.09 -9.81 0.52
N VAL A 44 1.05 -8.77 -0.31
CA VAL A 44 1.45 -7.41 0.09
C VAL A 44 0.20 -6.55 0.17
N VAL A 45 -0.01 -5.95 1.33
CA VAL A 45 -1.10 -5.01 1.59
C VAL A 45 -0.53 -3.72 2.15
N GLY A 46 -1.31 -2.65 2.06
CA GLY A 46 -0.93 -1.33 2.52
C GLY A 46 -1.05 -0.28 1.44
N GLU A 47 -0.74 0.96 1.82
CA GLU A 47 -0.97 2.13 0.98
C GLU A 47 -0.07 2.19 -0.26
N ALA A 48 1.15 1.64 -0.16
CA ALA A 48 2.24 1.92 -1.09
C ALA A 48 1.94 1.62 -2.57
N TYR A 49 1.19 0.54 -2.83
CA TYR A 49 0.81 0.10 -4.18
C TYR A 49 -0.70 0.18 -4.42
N SER A 50 -1.41 0.95 -3.61
CA SER A 50 -2.83 1.21 -3.79
C SER A 50 -3.10 2.24 -4.89
N THR A 51 -4.35 2.33 -5.34
CA THR A 51 -4.82 3.43 -6.21
C THR A 51 -5.15 4.70 -5.42
N THR A 52 -5.24 4.59 -4.09
CA THR A 52 -5.63 5.66 -3.16
C THR A 52 -4.46 6.00 -2.23
N GLN A 53 -3.28 6.21 -2.84
CA GLN A 53 -2.03 6.56 -2.14
C GLN A 53 -2.16 7.84 -1.31
N GLY A 54 -1.45 7.88 -0.18
CA GLY A 54 -1.45 8.97 0.80
C GLY A 54 -2.55 8.88 1.85
N TRP A 55 -3.47 7.91 1.74
CA TRP A 55 -4.65 7.78 2.58
C TRP A 55 -4.75 6.41 3.24
N ILE A 56 -5.50 6.34 4.34
CA ILE A 56 -5.74 5.08 5.07
C ILE A 56 -6.58 4.14 4.20
N GLU A 57 -7.50 4.71 3.43
CA GLU A 57 -8.39 4.04 2.49
C GLU A 57 -7.61 3.11 1.54
N GLY A 58 -6.48 3.56 0.98
CA GLY A 58 -5.66 2.71 0.10
C GLY A 58 -5.06 1.48 0.80
N ALA A 59 -4.73 1.59 2.10
CA ALA A 59 -4.28 0.44 2.89
C ALA A 59 -5.43 -0.52 3.21
N LEU A 60 -6.64 -0.01 3.42
CA LEU A 60 -7.84 -0.82 3.64
C LEU A 60 -8.27 -1.53 2.37
N GLU A 61 -8.32 -0.83 1.23
CA GLU A 61 -8.69 -1.39 -0.08
C GLU A 61 -7.81 -2.60 -0.43
N THR A 62 -6.49 -2.47 -0.38
CA THR A 62 -5.57 -3.58 -0.67
C THR A 62 -5.72 -4.75 0.30
N SER A 63 -6.01 -4.46 1.58
CA SER A 63 -6.29 -5.49 2.58
C SER A 63 -7.59 -6.24 2.25
N GLU A 64 -8.64 -5.52 1.85
CA GLU A 64 -9.91 -6.12 1.44
C GLU A 64 -9.77 -6.97 0.17
N GLU A 65 -9.00 -6.52 -0.82
CA GLU A 65 -8.74 -7.28 -2.05
C GLU A 65 -8.04 -8.62 -1.75
N VAL A 66 -7.11 -8.64 -0.80
CA VAL A 66 -6.47 -9.89 -0.35
C VAL A 66 -7.44 -10.78 0.41
N LEU A 67 -8.26 -10.22 1.30
CA LEU A 67 -9.27 -10.99 2.02
C LEU A 67 -10.31 -11.61 1.07
N ASP A 68 -10.69 -10.90 0.01
CA ASP A 68 -11.57 -11.41 -1.05
C ASP A 68 -10.92 -12.57 -1.81
N LYS A 69 -9.64 -12.43 -2.21
CA LYS A 69 -8.86 -13.53 -2.82
C LYS A 69 -8.77 -14.78 -1.94
N LEU A 70 -8.75 -14.60 -0.62
CA LEU A 70 -8.74 -15.68 0.37
C LEU A 70 -10.13 -16.22 0.71
N GLY A 71 -11.20 -15.66 0.13
CA GLY A 71 -12.58 -16.05 0.43
C GLY A 71 -13.04 -15.71 1.85
N CYS A 72 -12.40 -14.72 2.47
CA CYS A 72 -12.61 -14.31 3.86
C CYS A 72 -13.37 -12.97 3.99
N LYS A 73 -13.74 -12.33 2.88
CA LYS A 73 -14.54 -11.11 2.91
C LYS A 73 -15.96 -11.44 3.35
N SER A 74 -16.44 -10.74 4.38
CA SER A 74 -17.77 -10.90 4.99
C SER A 74 -18.91 -10.43 4.09
#